data_AF-A0AAN4UQE4-F1
#
_entry.id   AF-A0AAN4UQE4-F1
#
_cell.length_a   1.000
_cell.length_b   1.000
_cell.length_c   1.000
_cell.angle_alpha   90.00
_cell.angle_beta   90.00
_cell.angle_gamma   90.00
#
_symmetry.space_group_name_H-M   'P 1'
#
loop_
_entity.id
_entity.type
_entity.pdbx_description
1 polymer ?
#
loop_
_entity_poly.entity_id
_entity_poly.type
_entity_poly.pdbx_seq_one_letter_code
_entity_poly.pdbx_strand_id
1 'polypeptide(L)'
;MKDIRPRVKVPATVKAGEAFTVKTLINHPMVSGFGKDKKTGKTIPREIINHFSCDFEGQNVIAMELDPAISANPYIQFQAKVDKSGTMTFTWKDDDGSVYTKTAPVKVG
;
A
#
# COMPACT_ATOMS: atom_id res chain seq x y z
N MET A 1 -9.63 6.62 -17.23
CA MET A 1 -8.58 6.06 -16.35
C MET A 1 -9.16 5.92 -14.95
N LYS A 2 -9.01 4.76 -14.30
CA LYS A 2 -9.35 4.62 -12.87
C LYS A 2 -8.46 5.60 -12.11
N ASP A 3 -9.05 6.54 -11.38
CA ASP A 3 -8.32 7.54 -10.62
C ASP A 3 -7.80 6.93 -9.31
N ILE A 4 -6.73 6.12 -9.40
CA ILE A 4 -6.11 5.42 -8.28
C ILE A 4 -5.26 6.39 -7.46
N ARG A 5 -5.65 6.65 -6.21
CA ARG A 5 -5.05 7.64 -5.30
C ARG A 5 -4.69 7.03 -3.95
N PRO A 6 -3.39 6.76 -3.69
CA PRO A 6 -2.95 6.31 -2.38
C PRO A 6 -3.16 7.37 -1.29
N ARG A 7 -3.54 6.91 -0.11
CA ARG A 7 -3.63 7.67 1.14
C ARG A 7 -2.74 7.00 2.17
N VAL A 8 -1.93 7.80 2.85
CA VAL A 8 -1.07 7.35 3.93
C VAL A 8 -1.30 8.24 5.14
N LYS A 9 -1.28 7.63 6.33
CA LYS A 9 -1.32 8.33 7.61
C LYS A 9 -0.14 7.84 8.44
N VAL A 10 0.77 8.77 8.69
CA VAL A 10 1.93 8.62 9.56
C VAL A 10 1.81 9.72 10.63
N PRO A 11 2.11 9.45 11.91
CA PRO A 11 2.18 10.48 12.93
C PRO A 11 3.20 11.55 12.53
N ALA A 12 2.85 12.84 12.71
CA ALA A 12 3.74 13.94 12.32
C ALA A 12 5.03 13.97 13.14
N THR A 13 4.94 13.59 14.42
CA THR A 13 6.05 13.50 15.36
C THR A 13 5.99 12.17 16.09
N VAL A 14 7.14 11.52 16.26
CA VAL A 14 7.33 10.26 16.99
C VAL A 14 8.56 10.37 17.90
N LYS A 15 8.64 9.54 18.94
CA LYS A 15 9.85 9.48 19.75
C LYS A 15 10.89 8.57 19.11
N ALA A 16 12.16 8.91 19.29
CA ALA A 16 13.28 8.11 18.82
C ALA A 16 13.18 6.69 19.39
N GLY A 17 13.19 5.70 18.51
CA GLY A 17 13.22 4.30 18.90
C GLY A 17 11.92 3.73 19.48
N GLU A 18 10.83 4.50 19.50
CA GLU A 18 9.48 4.06 19.87
C GLU A 18 8.70 3.58 18.64
N ALA A 19 7.91 2.52 18.78
CA ALA A 19 7.09 2.01 17.69
C ALA A 19 5.88 2.93 17.45
N PHE A 20 5.56 3.19 16.19
CA PHE A 20 4.41 3.99 15.80
C PHE A 20 3.64 3.35 14.65
N THR A 21 2.32 3.61 14.63
CA THR A 21 1.42 2.99 13.67
C THR A 21 1.39 3.75 12.36
N VAL A 22 1.64 3.03 11.27
CA VAL A 22 1.50 3.51 9.91
C VAL A 22 0.24 2.89 9.31
N LYS A 23 -0.56 3.70 8.62
CA LYS A 23 -1.80 3.27 7.95
C LYS A 23 -1.77 3.69 6.50
N THR A 24 -2.16 2.78 5.62
CA THR A 24 -2.26 3.07 4.20
C THR A 24 -3.59 2.58 3.63
N LEU A 25 -4.09 3.26 2.61
CA LEU A 25 -5.27 2.87 1.84
C LEU A 25 -5.10 3.33 0.40
N ILE A 26 -5.24 2.42 -0.55
CA ILE A 26 -5.24 2.74 -1.99
C ILE A 26 -6.60 2.38 -2.60
N ASN A 27 -7.24 3.27 -3.37
CA ASN A 27 -8.56 3.00 -3.93
C ASN A 27 -8.49 2.13 -5.18
N HIS A 28 -8.27 0.83 -5.00
CA HIS A 28 -8.13 -0.15 -6.07
C HIS A 28 -9.27 -1.20 -6.02
N PRO A 29 -9.88 -1.61 -7.16
CA PRO A 29 -10.99 -2.56 -7.16
C PRO A 29 -10.62 -3.99 -6.71
N MET A 30 -9.35 -4.39 -6.84
CA MET A 30 -8.86 -5.74 -6.49
C MET A 30 -9.70 -6.85 -7.12
N VAL A 31 -9.73 -6.89 -8.46
CA VAL A 31 -10.48 -7.91 -9.20
C VAL A 31 -9.77 -9.26 -9.02
N SER A 32 -10.39 -10.18 -8.29
CA SER A 32 -9.74 -11.41 -7.82
C SER A 32 -9.47 -12.46 -8.92
N GLY A 33 -10.14 -12.37 -10.07
CA GLY A 33 -10.09 -13.42 -11.08
C GLY A 33 -11.08 -14.58 -10.88
N PHE A 34 -11.83 -14.59 -9.76
CA PHE A 34 -12.81 -15.66 -9.48
C PHE A 34 -14.23 -15.31 -9.92
N GLY A 35 -14.50 -14.02 -10.17
CA GLY A 35 -15.81 -13.54 -10.61
C GLY A 35 -16.12 -13.91 -12.06
N LYS A 36 -17.41 -14.07 -12.36
CA LYS A 36 -17.91 -14.24 -13.75
C LYS A 36 -18.78 -13.05 -14.15
N ASP A 37 -18.64 -12.63 -15.39
CA ASP A 37 -19.52 -11.62 -15.98
C ASP A 37 -20.94 -12.18 -16.13
N LYS A 38 -21.94 -11.45 -15.64
CA LYS A 38 -23.32 -11.93 -15.57
C LYS A 38 -23.98 -12.09 -16.94
N LYS A 39 -23.51 -11.38 -17.97
CA LYS A 39 -24.10 -11.39 -19.31
C LYS A 39 -23.49 -12.47 -20.19
N THR A 40 -22.18 -12.66 -20.08
CA THR A 40 -21.39 -13.52 -20.97
C THR A 40 -20.97 -14.84 -20.31
N GLY A 41 -21.06 -14.94 -18.97
CA GLY A 41 -20.62 -16.12 -18.21
C GLY A 41 -19.10 -16.32 -18.15
N LYS A 42 -18.32 -15.44 -18.80
CA LYS A 42 -16.86 -15.50 -18.84
C LYS A 42 -16.24 -15.08 -17.51
N THR A 43 -15.12 -15.71 -17.15
CA THR A 43 -14.32 -15.29 -16.00
C THR A 43 -13.77 -13.88 -16.24
N ILE A 44 -13.88 -13.03 -15.23
CA ILE A 44 -13.29 -11.69 -15.24
C ILE A 44 -11.80 -11.86 -14.91
N PRO A 45 -10.87 -11.38 -15.76
CA PRO A 45 -9.44 -11.49 -15.48
C PRO A 45 -9.05 -10.85 -14.16
N ARG A 46 -8.03 -11.42 -13.50
CA ARG A 46 -7.44 -10.84 -12.30
C ARG A 46 -6.79 -9.49 -12.62
N GLU A 47 -7.01 -8.52 -11.74
CA GLU A 47 -6.39 -7.20 -11.76
C GLU A 47 -6.31 -6.72 -10.31
N ILE A 48 -5.16 -6.94 -9.66
CA ILE A 48 -4.92 -6.57 -8.27
C ILE A 48 -3.62 -5.78 -8.10
N ILE A 49 -3.54 -5.01 -7.02
CA ILE A 49 -2.25 -4.65 -6.45
C ILE A 49 -1.61 -5.93 -5.95
N ASN A 50 -0.47 -6.31 -6.53
CA ASN A 50 0.22 -7.57 -6.24
C ASN A 50 1.42 -7.39 -5.29
N HIS A 51 1.90 -6.16 -5.10
CA HIS A 51 3.00 -5.88 -4.19
C HIS A 51 2.83 -4.53 -3.50
N PHE A 52 3.17 -4.47 -2.22
CA PHE A 52 3.31 -3.26 -1.42
C PHE A 52 4.67 -3.23 -0.72
N SER A 53 5.36 -2.09 -0.73
CA SER A 53 6.51 -1.83 0.15
C SER A 53 6.44 -0.49 0.84
N CYS A 54 7.10 -0.40 1.99
CA CYS A 54 7.46 0.85 2.63
C CYS A 54 8.96 0.88 2.93
N ASP A 55 9.61 1.98 2.56
CA ASP A 55 11.03 2.22 2.74
C ASP A 55 11.22 3.51 3.55
N PHE A 56 12.12 3.51 4.53
CA PHE A 56 12.51 4.69 5.29
C PHE A 56 13.93 5.08 4.91
N GLU A 57 14.13 6.27 4.34
CA GLU A 57 15.44 6.72 3.85
C GLU A 57 16.14 5.69 2.93
N GLY A 58 15.35 5.00 2.09
CA GLY A 58 15.81 3.96 1.17
C GLY A 58 16.07 2.59 1.80
N GLN A 59 15.89 2.43 3.12
CA GLN A 59 15.96 1.14 3.79
C GLN A 59 14.57 0.52 3.91
N ASN A 60 14.42 -0.73 3.50
CA ASN A 60 13.13 -1.40 3.54
C ASN A 60 12.65 -1.62 4.99
N VAL A 61 11.43 -1.16 5.27
CA VAL A 61 10.74 -1.36 6.54
C VAL A 61 9.85 -2.60 6.45
N ILE A 62 9.12 -2.73 5.34
CA ILE A 62 8.25 -3.86 5.06
C ILE A 62 8.08 -4.03 3.55
N ALA A 63 7.94 -5.28 3.12
CA ALA A 63 7.49 -5.66 1.80
C ALA A 63 6.44 -6.77 1.93
N MET A 64 5.41 -6.72 1.10
CA MET A 64 4.29 -7.66 1.11
C MET A 64 3.93 -8.02 -0.33
N GLU A 65 3.87 -9.32 -0.59
CA GLU A 65 3.13 -9.86 -1.74
C GLU A 65 1.65 -9.91 -1.38
N LEU A 66 0.80 -9.41 -2.27
CA LEU A 66 -0.65 -9.34 -2.08
C LEU A 66 -1.33 -10.28 -3.07
N ASP A 67 -2.30 -11.03 -2.55
CA ASP A 67 -3.04 -12.04 -3.29
C ASP A 67 -4.50 -11.67 -3.52
N PRO A 68 -5.21 -12.36 -4.43
CA PRO A 68 -6.61 -12.07 -4.78
C PRO A 68 -7.63 -12.06 -3.64
N ALA A 69 -7.27 -12.56 -2.46
CA ALA A 69 -8.12 -12.56 -1.27
C ALA A 69 -8.11 -11.21 -0.53
N ILE A 70 -7.23 -10.27 -0.90
CA ILE A 70 -7.23 -8.91 -0.34
C ILE A 70 -8.42 -8.13 -0.89
N SER A 71 -9.19 -7.55 0.04
CA SER A 71 -10.37 -6.76 -0.27
C SER A 71 -10.08 -5.57 -1.18
N ALA A 72 -11.10 -5.15 -1.93
CA ALA A 72 -11.12 -3.87 -2.62
C ALA A 72 -10.80 -2.72 -1.65
N ASN A 73 -10.12 -1.71 -2.19
CA ASN A 73 -9.49 -0.62 -1.45
C ASN A 73 -8.50 -1.13 -0.38
N PRO A 74 -7.39 -1.79 -0.77
CA PRO A 74 -6.46 -2.41 0.17
C PRO A 74 -6.06 -1.44 1.29
N TYR A 75 -6.32 -1.86 2.53
CA TYR A 75 -5.89 -1.18 3.75
C TYR A 75 -4.80 -2.00 4.40
N ILE A 76 -3.65 -1.37 4.65
CA ILE A 76 -2.51 -2.01 5.32
C ILE A 76 -2.13 -1.15 6.52
N GLN A 77 -2.04 -1.80 7.68
CA GLN A 77 -1.59 -1.20 8.93
C GLN A 77 -0.43 -2.02 9.49
N PHE A 78 0.65 -1.34 9.87
CA PHE A 78 1.82 -1.95 10.49
C PHE A 78 2.45 -0.99 11.51
N GLN A 79 3.31 -1.53 12.36
CA GLN A 79 4.15 -0.73 13.26
C GLN A 79 5.51 -0.53 12.59
N ALA A 80 6.05 0.67 12.69
CA ALA A 80 7.42 0.99 12.30
C ALA A 80 8.13 1.66 13.47
N LYS A 81 9.45 1.65 13.44
CA LYS A 81 10.32 2.32 14.42
C LYS A 81 11.39 3.08 13.66
N VAL A 82 11.63 4.32 14.04
CA VAL A 82 12.69 5.17 13.46
C VAL A 82 13.44 5.87 14.58
N ASP A 83 14.75 6.02 14.40
CA ASP A 83 15.61 6.68 15.40
C ASP A 83 15.91 8.15 15.04
N LYS A 84 15.62 8.55 13.79
CA LYS A 84 15.84 9.90 13.27
C LYS A 84 14.68 10.37 12.40
N SER A 85 14.56 11.68 12.22
CA SER A 85 13.63 12.26 11.25
C SER A 85 14.00 11.82 9.83
N GLY A 86 13.01 11.67 8.96
CA GLY A 86 13.23 11.27 7.57
C GLY A 86 11.93 11.14 6.79
N THR A 87 12.02 10.48 5.64
CA THR A 87 10.91 10.26 4.72
C THR A 87 10.60 8.77 4.60
N MET A 88 9.32 8.43 4.77
CA MET A 88 8.79 7.13 4.39
C MET A 88 8.28 7.19 2.95
N THR A 89 8.74 6.26 2.11
CA THR A 89 8.29 6.06 0.74
C THR A 89 7.45 4.80 0.69
N PHE A 90 6.28 4.89 0.08
CA PHE A 90 5.32 3.80 -0.05
C PHE A 90 5.13 3.50 -1.52
N THR A 91 5.19 2.22 -1.89
CA THR A 91 5.09 1.77 -3.27
C THR A 91 4.06 0.65 -3.39
N TRP A 92 3.11 0.80 -4.32
CA TRP A 92 2.17 -0.24 -4.72
C TRP A 92 2.42 -0.57 -6.19
N LYS A 93 2.46 -1.86 -6.52
CA LYS A 93 2.57 -2.36 -7.90
C LYS A 93 1.31 -3.11 -8.27
N ASP A 94 0.84 -2.85 -9.48
CA ASP A 94 -0.38 -3.46 -10.04
C ASP A 94 -0.03 -4.57 -11.05
N ASP A 95 -0.99 -5.46 -11.29
CA ASP A 95 -0.89 -6.49 -12.33
C ASP A 95 -0.81 -5.87 -13.73
N ASP A 96 -1.36 -4.67 -13.94
CA ASP A 96 -1.29 -3.94 -15.21
C ASP A 96 0.08 -3.28 -15.47
N GLY A 97 1.03 -3.40 -14.53
CA GLY A 97 2.36 -2.79 -14.59
C GLY A 97 2.45 -1.37 -14.04
N SER A 98 1.32 -0.77 -13.63
CA SER A 98 1.29 0.52 -12.97
C SER A 98 2.02 0.48 -11.63
N VAL A 99 2.69 1.59 -11.30
CA VAL A 99 3.35 1.78 -10.01
C VAL A 99 2.81 3.06 -9.40
N TYR A 100 2.32 2.95 -8.16
CA TYR A 100 1.83 4.07 -7.39
C TYR A 100 2.79 4.35 -6.25
N THR A 101 3.21 5.60 -6.11
CA THR A 101 4.14 6.02 -5.06
C THR A 101 3.54 7.13 -4.20
N LYS A 102 3.82 7.09 -2.89
CA LYS A 102 3.51 8.20 -1.99
C LYS A 102 4.63 8.38 -0.98
N THR A 103 4.89 9.61 -0.57
CA THR A 103 5.86 9.92 0.48
C THR A 103 5.16 10.56 1.67
N ALA A 104 5.69 10.34 2.87
CA ALA A 104 5.28 11.04 4.07
C ALA A 104 6.50 11.34 4.95
N PRO A 105 6.69 12.58 5.43
CA PRO A 105 7.73 12.87 6.39
C PRO A 105 7.34 12.33 7.77
N VAL A 106 8.33 11.88 8.53
CA VAL A 106 8.23 11.57 9.96
C VAL A 106 9.28 12.38 10.70
N LYS A 107 8.87 13.15 11.71
CA LYS A 107 9.80 13.90 12.57
C LYS A 107 10.02 13.14 13.85
N VAL A 108 11.28 13.03 14.26
CA VAL A 108 11.66 12.58 15.59
C VAL A 108 11.88 13.80 16.47
N GLY A 109 11.19 13.85 17.61
CA GLY A 109 11.23 14.94 18.58
C GLY A 109 10.55 14.59 19.89
#